data_AF-A0A7J2VWX3-F1
#
_entry.id   AF-A0A7J2VWX3-F1
#
_cell.length_a   1.000
_cell.length_b   1.000
_cell.length_c   1.000
_cell.angle_alpha   90.00
_cell.angle_beta   90.00
_cell.angle_gamma   90.00
#
_symmetry.space_group_name_H-M   'P 1'
#
loop_
_entity.id
_entity.type
_entity.pdbx_description
1 polymer ?
#
loop_
_entity_poly.entity_id
_entity_poly.type
_entity_poly.pdbx_seq_one_letter_code
_entity_poly.pdbx_strand_id
1 'polypeptide(L)' 'MEVVGIEVDSKVSRQPIGIETFIGAKNRVEELKKLEADFYVGIEGGIINMFDNWFGFAIVCISDKNSRYG' A
#
# COMPACT_ATOMS: atom_id res chain seq x y z
N MET A 1 -14.86 -8.47 -13.94
CA MET A 1 -13.95 -7.62 -13.14
C MET A 1 -12.80 -7.27 -14.05
N GLU A 2 -12.54 -5.98 -14.20
CA GLU A 2 -11.39 -5.45 -14.93
C GLU A 2 -10.36 -4.97 -13.91
N VAL A 3 -9.08 -5.20 -14.16
CA VAL A 3 -7.99 -4.78 -13.27
C VAL A 3 -7.01 -3.95 -14.09
N VAL A 4 -6.78 -2.72 -13.65
CA VAL A 4 -5.86 -1.77 -14.30
C VAL A 4 -4.72 -1.48 -13.35
N GLY A 5 -3.49 -1.77 -13.78
CA GLY A 5 -2.28 -1.42 -13.03
C GLY A 5 -1.86 0.02 -13.34
N ILE A 6 -1.62 0.81 -12.29
CA ILE A 6 -1.21 2.22 -12.40
C ILE A 6 -0.01 2.45 -11.49
N GLU A 7 1.04 3.04 -12.06
CA GLU A 7 2.23 3.41 -11.30
C GLU A 7 1.97 4.69 -10.50
N VAL A 8 2.20 4.63 -9.19
CA VAL A 8 2.05 5.75 -8.25
C VAL A 8 3.18 5.73 -7.23
N ASP A 9 3.54 6.91 -6.71
CA ASP A 9 4.58 7.08 -5.69
C ASP A 9 4.05 6.70 -4.29
N SER A 10 4.79 5.89 -3.52
CA SER A 10 4.40 5.47 -2.16
C SER A 10 4.73 6.51 -1.09
N LYS A 11 5.49 7.57 -1.43
CA LYS A 11 5.96 8.66 -0.58
C LYS A 11 6.73 8.19 0.67
N VAL A 12 7.33 7.01 0.58
CA VAL A 12 8.22 6.41 1.58
C VAL A 12 9.50 5.91 0.89
N SER A 13 10.44 5.38 1.67
CA SER A 13 11.66 4.74 1.13
C SER A 13 11.31 3.64 0.12
N ARG A 14 12.18 3.43 -0.88
CA ARG A 14 12.06 2.28 -1.81
C ARG A 14 12.09 0.93 -1.11
N GLN A 15 12.71 0.86 0.07
CA GLN A 15 12.66 -0.28 0.97
C GLN A 15 12.11 0.19 2.33
N PRO A 16 10.78 0.20 2.50
CA PRO A 16 10.14 0.60 3.75
C PRO A 16 10.52 -0.34 4.90
N ILE A 17 10.69 0.24 6.10
CA ILE A 17 10.96 -0.50 7.33
C ILE A 17 9.77 -0.37 8.29
N GLY A 18 9.26 -1.51 8.75
CA GLY A 18 8.18 -1.56 9.75
C GLY A 18 6.96 -0.72 9.33
N ILE A 19 6.65 0.31 10.11
CA ILE A 19 5.45 1.14 9.91
C ILE A 19 5.41 1.84 8.55
N GLU A 20 6.55 2.15 7.94
CA GLU A 20 6.59 2.78 6.62
C GLU A 20 5.92 1.92 5.54
N THR A 21 5.92 0.60 5.70
CA THR A 21 5.26 -0.33 4.76
C THR A 21 3.75 -0.12 4.75
N PHE A 22 3.16 0.12 5.93
CA PHE A 22 1.73 0.42 6.06
C PHE A 22 1.39 1.79 5.48
N ILE A 23 2.27 2.78 5.73
CA ILE A 23 2.12 4.14 5.20
C ILE A 23 2.21 4.11 3.67
N GLY A 24 3.18 3.39 3.10
CA GLY A 24 3.36 3.25 1.66
C GLY A 24 2.15 2.62 0.97
N ALA A 25 1.61 1.52 1.52
CA ALA A 25 0.40 0.88 0.98
C ALA A 25 -0.80 1.85 0.96
N LYS A 26 -1.03 2.59 2.07
CA LYS A 26 -2.10 3.59 2.13
C LYS A 26 -1.87 4.77 1.18
N ASN A 27 -0.64 5.26 1.07
CA ASN A 27 -0.31 6.36 0.17
C ASN A 27 -0.58 6.00 -1.30
N ARG A 28 -0.27 4.76 -1.71
CA ARG A 28 -0.65 4.28 -3.05
C ARG A 28 -2.15 4.35 -3.27
N VAL A 29 -2.95 3.91 -2.30
CA VAL A 29 -4.43 4.02 -2.36
C VAL A 29 -4.86 5.49 -2.50
N GLU A 30 -4.32 6.40 -1.70
CA GLU A 30 -4.69 7.82 -1.79
C GLU A 30 -4.29 8.48 -3.12
N GLU A 31 -3.18 8.06 -3.73
CA GLU A 31 -2.81 8.51 -5.07
C GLU A 31 -3.76 7.97 -6.14
N LEU A 32 -4.18 6.70 -6.04
CA LEU A 32 -5.14 6.08 -6.97
C LEU A 32 -6.55 6.66 -6.86
N LYS A 33 -6.97 7.11 -5.67
CA LYS A 33 -8.29 7.73 -5.43
C LYS A 33 -8.52 9.05 -6.18
N LYS A 34 -7.51 9.57 -6.87
CA LYS A 34 -7.63 10.68 -7.82
C LYS A 34 -8.29 10.27 -9.15
N LEU A 35 -8.47 8.97 -9.37
CA LEU A 35 -9.11 8.35 -10.52
C LEU A 35 -10.43 7.71 -10.10
N GLU A 36 -11.32 7.43 -11.05
CA GLU A 36 -12.59 6.74 -10.76
C GLU A 36 -12.43 5.21 -10.84
N ALA A 37 -12.70 4.53 -9.73
CA ALA A 37 -12.84 3.08 -9.66
C ALA A 37 -13.81 2.67 -8.52
N ASP A 38 -14.33 1.45 -8.56
CA ASP A 38 -15.11 0.91 -7.44
C ASP A 38 -14.23 0.53 -6.24
N PHE A 39 -13.00 0.09 -6.51
CA PHE A 39 -12.00 -0.29 -5.52
C PHE A 39 -10.61 0.19 -5.91
N TYR A 40 -9.80 0.52 -4.90
CA TYR A 40 -8.41 0.91 -5.00
C TYR A 40 -7.58 -0.03 -4.13
N VAL A 41 -6.45 -0.49 -4.65
CA VAL A 41 -5.57 -1.45 -3.95
C VAL A 41 -4.15 -0.93 -3.97
N GLY A 42 -3.59 -0.71 -2.78
CA GLY A 42 -2.17 -0.41 -2.58
C GLY A 42 -1.47 -1.62 -1.96
N ILE A 43 -0.39 -2.06 -2.58
CA ILE A 43 0.45 -3.15 -2.08
C ILE A 43 1.85 -2.61 -1.90
N GLU A 44 2.41 -2.75 -0.69
CA GLU A 44 3.77 -2.33 -0.39
C GLU A 44 4.52 -3.45 0.31
N GLY A 45 5.68 -3.83 -0.25
CA GLY A 45 6.61 -4.77 0.38
C GLY A 45 7.58 -4.01 1.28
N GLY A 46 7.92 -4.61 2.42
CA GLY A 46 8.82 -4.00 3.40
C GLY A 46 9.55 -5.06 4.22
N ILE A 47 10.38 -4.58 5.14
CA ILE A 47 11.09 -5.42 6.10
C ILE A 47 10.78 -4.98 7.53
N ILE A 48 10.66 -5.91 8.45
CA ILE A 48 10.47 -5.63 9.87
C ILE A 48 11.48 -6.43 10.69
N ASN A 49 12.08 -5.78 11.68
CA ASN A 49 12.90 -6.48 12.66
C ASN A 49 11.98 -6.92 13.82
N MET A 50 11.88 -8.23 14.03
CA MET A 50 11.14 -8.84 15.13
C MET A 50 12.02 -9.91 15.75
N PHE A 51 12.07 -10.00 17.08
CA PHE A 51 12.89 -11.01 17.77
C PHE A 51 14.36 -11.02 17.29
N ASP A 52 14.95 -9.84 17.09
CA ASP A 52 16.31 -9.64 16.57
C ASP A 52 16.58 -10.27 15.19
N ASN A 53 15.51 -10.55 14.42
CA ASN A 53 15.58 -11.13 13.08
C ASN A 53 14.82 -10.26 12.08
N TRP A 54 15.34 -10.16 10.85
CA TRP A 54 14.71 -9.43 9.76
C TRP A 54 13.75 -10.33 8.97
N PHE A 55 12.51 -9.89 8.85
CA PHE A 55 11.47 -10.57 8.07
C PHE A 55 11.02 -9.68 6.92
N GLY A 56 10.85 -10.28 5.74
CA GLY A 56 10.09 -9.68 4.66
C GLY A 56 8.60 -9.80 4.93
N PHE A 57 7.85 -8.74 4.68
CA PHE A 57 6.39 -8.74 4.75
C PHE A 57 5.82 -7.78 3.71
N ALA A 58 4.52 -7.89 3.45
CA ALA A 58 3.83 -6.96 2.57
C ALA A 58 2.50 -6.54 3.21
N ILE A 59 2.12 -5.29 2.99
CA ILE A 59 0.84 -4.74 3.40
C ILE A 59 -0.01 -4.53 2.17
N VAL A 60 -1.24 -5.02 2.24
CA VAL A 60 -2.30 -4.74 1.27
C VAL A 60 -3.28 -3.79 1.95
N CYS A 61 -3.53 -2.64 1.33
CA CYS A 61 -4.55 -1.69 1.74
C CYS A 61 -5.59 -1.64 0.63
N ILE A 62 -6.86 -1.88 0.99
CA ILE A 62 -7.98 -1.81 0.06
C ILE A 62 -8.87 -0.65 0.48
N SER A 63 -9.31 0.16 -0.47
CA SER A 63 -10.37 1.14 -0.23
C SER A 63 -11.45 1.03 -1.28
N ASP A 64 -12.71 1.21 -0.90
CA ASP A 64 -13.79 1.41 -1.86
C ASP A 64 -13.95 2.89 -2.22
N LYS A 65 -14.80 3.18 -3.21
CA LYS A 65 -15.12 4.57 -3.61
C LYS A 65 -15.71 5.45 -2.51
N ASN A 66 -16.20 4.88 -1.41
CA ASN A 66 -16.73 5.61 -0.27
C ASN A 66 -15.69 5.78 0.85
N SER A 67 -14.42 5.52 0.58
CA SER A 67 -13.32 5.59 1.55
C SER A 67 -13.51 4.69 2.78
N ARG A 68 -14.15 3.53 2.61
CA ARG A 68 -14.08 2.44 3.59
C ARG A 68 -12.81 1.65 3.33
N TYR A 69 -12.05 1.32 4.37
CA TYR A 69 -10.76 0.62 4.26
C TYR A 69 -10.83 -0.80 4.81
N GLY A 70 -10.08 -1.70 4.18
CA GLY A 70 -9.85 -3.08 4.59
C GLY A 70 -8.42 -3.52 4.34
#